data_AF-A0A7R9W302-F1
#
_entry.id   AF-A0A7R9W302-F1
#
_cell.length_a   1.000
_cell.length_b   1.000
_cell.length_c   1.000
_cell.angle_alpha   90.00
_cell.angle_beta   90.00
_cell.angle_gamma   90.00
#
_symmetry.space_group_name_H-M   'P 1'
#
loop_
_entity.id
_entity.type
_entity.pdbx_description
1 polymer ?
#
loop_
_entity_poly.entity_id
_entity_poly.type
_entity_poly.pdbx_seq_one_letter_code
_entity_poly.pdbx_strand_id
1 'polypeptide(L)'
;FPGVWVGLDPFHWLKRWAQILVDAKSEEGRAFAGAMSRAILAVADAEFRQKREELRNEMGCEPSVCQIMLRCNTSSPSKESMEEQVRMTVRYFLHRDLDLAAMPVALADQDEKPKMVMKGYELVKKVMETEIEHIRKGCLSDPPGLSLHY
;
A
#
# COMPACT_ATOMS: atom_id res chain seq x y z
N PHE A 1 7.69 -9.53 25.35
CA PHE A 1 6.85 -10.72 25.09
C PHE A 1 7.36 -11.45 23.86
N PRO A 2 8.24 -12.46 24.01
CA PRO A 2 8.64 -13.30 22.89
C PRO A 2 7.50 -14.26 22.52
N GLY A 3 7.15 -14.35 21.23
CA GLY A 3 6.20 -15.36 20.71
C GLY A 3 4.73 -14.93 20.57
N VAL A 4 4.36 -13.74 21.01
CA VAL A 4 2.98 -13.21 20.80
C VAL A 4 2.95 -12.39 19.50
N TRP A 5 2.28 -12.91 18.48
CA TRP A 5 1.98 -12.19 17.24
C TRP A 5 0.71 -11.38 17.47
N VAL A 6 0.87 -10.09 17.78
CA VAL A 6 -0.26 -9.16 17.88
C VAL A 6 -0.84 -8.99 16.47
N GLY A 7 -2.13 -9.26 16.29
CA GLY A 7 -2.85 -8.92 15.06
C GLY A 7 -2.63 -7.45 14.75
N LEU A 8 -1.98 -7.16 13.63
CA LEU A 8 -1.64 -5.80 13.26
C LEU A 8 -2.81 -5.26 12.47
N ASP A 9 -3.37 -4.17 12.99
CA ASP A 9 -4.21 -3.28 12.21
C ASP A 9 -3.55 -3.04 10.83
N PRO A 10 -4.25 -3.28 9.70
CA PRO A 10 -3.73 -3.07 8.36
C PRO A 10 -3.08 -1.69 8.17
N PHE A 11 -3.59 -0.65 8.85
CA PHE A 11 -3.00 0.69 8.78
C PHE A 11 -1.64 0.79 9.49
N HIS A 12 -1.43 0.05 10.59
CA HIS A 12 -0.13 -0.05 11.23
C HIS A 12 0.87 -0.87 10.41
N TRP A 13 0.40 -1.94 9.76
CA TRP A 13 1.24 -2.71 8.84
C TRP A 13 1.71 -1.86 7.66
N LEU A 14 0.84 -1.03 7.09
CA LEU A 14 1.19 -0.09 6.01
C LEU A 14 2.33 0.87 6.37
N LYS A 15 2.41 1.33 7.62
CA LYS A 15 3.51 2.21 8.09
C LYS A 15 4.89 1.55 7.98
N ARG A 16 4.99 0.22 8.02
CA ARG A 16 6.26 -0.52 7.93
C ARG A 16 6.91 -0.40 6.57
N TRP A 17 6.14 -0.11 5.52
CA TRP A 17 6.66 0.13 4.18
C TRP A 17 7.28 1.52 4.02
N ALA A 18 7.02 2.47 4.93
CA ALA A 18 7.61 3.81 4.83
C ALA A 18 9.15 3.77 4.85
N GLN A 19 9.73 2.74 5.47
CA GLN A 19 11.19 2.57 5.53
C GLN A 19 11.82 2.27 4.16
N ILE A 20 11.08 1.69 3.21
CA ILE A 20 11.58 1.37 1.86
C ILE A 20 11.40 2.52 0.87
N LEU A 21 10.67 3.57 1.24
CA LEU A 21 10.45 4.74 0.39
C LEU A 21 11.56 5.77 0.58
N VAL A 22 11.94 6.47 -0.50
CA VAL A 22 12.88 7.60 -0.44
C VAL A 22 12.28 8.72 0.41
N ASP A 23 11.05 9.11 0.07
CA ASP A 23 10.24 10.04 0.86
C ASP A 23 8.80 9.53 0.93
N ALA A 24 8.38 9.07 2.11
CA ALA A 24 7.02 8.58 2.33
C ALA A 24 5.95 9.68 2.26
N LYS A 25 6.34 10.95 2.36
CA LYS A 25 5.42 12.10 2.28
C LYS A 25 5.31 12.67 0.87
N SER A 26 6.15 12.22 -0.07
CA SER A 26 6.07 12.64 -1.47
C SER A 26 4.74 12.21 -2.10
N GLU A 27 4.40 12.78 -3.25
CA GLU A 27 3.23 12.34 -4.02
C GLU A 27 3.34 10.85 -4.39
N GLU A 28 4.52 10.41 -4.82
CA GLU A 28 4.79 9.02 -5.16
C GLU A 28 4.75 8.10 -3.95
N GLY A 29 5.26 8.55 -2.80
CA GLY A 29 5.15 7.82 -1.54
C GLY A 29 3.69 7.63 -1.11
N ARG A 30 2.85 8.67 -1.28
CA ARG A 30 1.40 8.57 -1.06
C ARG A 30 0.71 7.66 -2.09
N ALA A 31 1.13 7.70 -3.35
CA ALA A 31 0.62 6.80 -4.39
C ALA A 31 0.95 5.34 -4.09
N PHE A 32 2.18 5.05 -3.65
CA PHE A 32 2.61 3.74 -3.17
C PHE A 32 1.76 3.27 -1.99
N ALA A 33 1.60 4.11 -0.97
CA ALA A 33 0.79 3.78 0.20
C ALA A 33 -0.66 3.47 -0.19
N GLY A 34 -1.25 4.26 -1.09
CA GLY A 34 -2.60 4.02 -1.62
C GLY A 34 -2.71 2.69 -2.37
N ALA A 35 -1.74 2.36 -3.24
CA ALA A 35 -1.71 1.08 -3.94
C ALA A 35 -1.57 -0.11 -2.97
N MET A 36 -0.70 0.03 -1.96
CA MET A 36 -0.49 -1.02 -0.95
C MET A 36 -1.75 -1.23 -0.08
N SER A 37 -2.46 -0.17 0.30
CA SER A 37 -3.74 -0.28 1.01
C SER A 37 -4.77 -1.07 0.21
N ARG A 38 -4.86 -0.84 -1.12
CA ARG A 38 -5.78 -1.58 -1.99
C ARG A 38 -5.37 -3.04 -2.12
N ALA A 39 -4.07 -3.32 -2.21
CA ALA A 39 -3.54 -4.67 -2.30
C ALA A 39 -3.94 -5.58 -1.11
N ILE A 40 -4.07 -5.00 0.10
CA ILE A 40 -4.41 -5.76 1.30
C ILE A 40 -5.89 -5.74 1.69
N LEU A 41 -6.72 -4.87 1.11
CA LEU A 41 -8.13 -4.71 1.49
C LEU A 41 -9.14 -5.12 0.40
N ALA A 42 -8.69 -5.76 -0.69
CA ALA A 42 -9.53 -6.27 -1.79
C ALA A 42 -10.57 -5.26 -2.33
N VAL A 43 -10.30 -3.96 -2.27
CA VAL A 43 -11.25 -2.96 -2.74
C VAL A 43 -11.11 -2.81 -4.24
N ALA A 44 -12.20 -3.05 -4.97
CA ALA A 44 -12.25 -2.78 -6.40
C ALA A 44 -12.04 -1.28 -6.67
N ASP A 45 -11.23 -0.93 -7.68
CA ASP A 45 -10.98 0.49 -8.01
C ASP A 45 -12.26 1.28 -8.32
N ALA A 46 -13.31 0.61 -8.82
CA ALA A 46 -14.62 1.20 -9.04
C ALA A 46 -15.31 1.55 -7.70
N GLU A 47 -15.28 0.63 -6.74
CA GLU A 47 -15.82 0.83 -5.39
C GLU A 47 -15.07 1.93 -4.65
N PHE A 48 -13.73 1.91 -4.68
CA PHE A 48 -12.91 2.95 -4.06
C PHE A 48 -13.24 4.35 -4.60
N ARG A 49 -13.35 4.48 -5.92
CA ARG A 49 -13.72 5.75 -6.58
C ARG A 49 -15.13 6.19 -6.22
N GLN A 50 -16.08 5.25 -6.21
CA GLN A 50 -17.45 5.52 -5.82
C GLN A 50 -17.52 6.03 -4.37
N LYS A 51 -16.90 5.32 -3.42
CA LYS A 51 -16.89 5.69 -1.99
C LYS A 51 -16.17 7.00 -1.71
N ARG A 52 -15.10 7.30 -2.46
CA ARG A 52 -14.42 8.61 -2.42
C ARG A 52 -15.36 9.75 -2.81
N GLU A 53 -16.14 9.57 -3.88
CA GLU A 53 -17.09 10.57 -4.36
C GLU A 53 -18.23 10.80 -3.36
N GLU A 54 -18.81 9.70 -2.85
CA GLU A 54 -19.86 9.75 -1.82
C GLU A 54 -19.38 10.54 -0.59
N LEU A 55 -18.21 10.18 -0.04
CA LEU A 55 -17.63 10.86 1.13
C LEU A 55 -17.27 12.33 0.86
N ARG A 56 -16.77 12.66 -0.34
CA ARG A 56 -16.45 14.05 -0.70
C ARG A 56 -17.70 14.91 -0.71
N ASN A 57 -18.82 14.38 -1.23
CA ASN A 57 -20.10 15.07 -1.25
C ASN A 57 -20.69 15.24 0.16
N GLU A 58 -20.50 14.25 1.04
CA GLU A 58 -20.94 14.32 2.44
C GLU A 58 -20.13 15.31 3.28
N MET A 59 -18.80 15.31 3.12
CA MET A 59 -17.89 16.10 3.95
C MET A 59 -17.65 17.52 3.42
N GLY A 60 -17.90 17.77 2.13
CA GLY A 60 -17.55 19.02 1.46
C GLY A 60 -16.03 19.24 1.31
N CYS A 61 -15.21 18.21 1.57
CA CYS A 61 -13.75 18.25 1.44
C CYS A 61 -13.20 16.88 0.99
N GLU A 62 -11.91 16.84 0.64
CA GLU A 62 -11.27 15.62 0.15
C GLU A 62 -11.07 14.59 1.29
N PRO A 63 -11.73 13.41 1.22
CA PRO A 63 -11.63 12.41 2.29
C PRO A 63 -10.27 11.72 2.30
N SER A 64 -9.82 11.32 3.48
CA SER A 64 -8.59 10.52 3.61
C SER A 64 -8.79 9.09 3.10
N VAL A 65 -7.71 8.46 2.64
CA VAL A 65 -7.73 7.04 2.22
C VAL A 65 -8.29 6.14 3.32
N CYS A 66 -7.95 6.40 4.59
CA CYS A 66 -8.49 5.65 5.73
C CYS A 66 -10.02 5.73 5.80
N GLN A 67 -10.59 6.93 5.66
CA GLN A 67 -12.05 7.13 5.66
C GLN A 67 -12.72 6.43 4.49
N ILE A 68 -12.11 6.48 3.30
CA ILE A 68 -12.63 5.80 2.10
C ILE A 68 -12.64 4.28 2.33
N MET A 69 -11.53 3.72 2.81
CA MET A 69 -11.40 2.28 3.02
C MET A 69 -12.35 1.78 4.12
N LEU A 70 -12.59 2.56 5.17
CA LEU A 70 -13.60 2.23 6.20
C LEU A 70 -15.03 2.16 5.66
N ARG A 71 -15.31 2.81 4.52
CA ARG A 71 -16.62 2.77 3.86
C ARG A 71 -16.73 1.77 2.71
N CYS A 72 -15.61 1.23 2.25
CA CYS A 72 -15.63 0.12 1.32
C CYS A 72 -16.05 -1.14 2.07
N ASN A 73 -16.79 -2.04 1.44
CA ASN A 73 -17.19 -3.30 2.03
C ASN A 73 -16.01 -4.28 1.93
N THR A 74 -14.96 -4.01 2.70
CA THR A 74 -13.67 -4.68 2.59
C THR A 74 -13.75 -6.07 3.21
N SER A 75 -14.03 -7.11 2.42
CA SER A 75 -13.68 -8.46 2.85
C SER A 75 -12.16 -8.61 2.74
N SER A 76 -11.48 -8.93 3.84
CA SER A 76 -10.05 -9.26 3.79
C SER A 76 -9.80 -10.35 2.73
N PRO A 77 -8.95 -10.11 1.71
CA PRO A 77 -8.65 -11.10 0.69
C PRO A 77 -8.05 -12.38 1.29
N SER A 78 -8.00 -13.47 0.51
CA SER A 78 -7.24 -14.64 0.94
C SER A 78 -5.76 -14.27 1.13
N LYS A 79 -5.05 -14.98 2.01
CA LYS A 79 -3.62 -14.75 2.26
C LYS A 79 -2.79 -14.83 0.98
N GLU A 80 -3.13 -15.77 0.10
CA GLU A 80 -2.48 -15.97 -1.19
C GLU A 80 -2.68 -14.76 -2.11
N SER A 81 -3.93 -14.27 -2.19
CA SER A 81 -4.27 -13.08 -2.97
C SER A 81 -3.58 -11.84 -2.42
N MET A 82 -3.58 -11.63 -1.10
CA MET A 82 -2.83 -10.54 -0.46
C MET A 82 -1.34 -10.59 -0.80
N GLU A 83 -0.71 -11.76 -0.65
CA GLU A 83 0.71 -11.93 -0.95
C GLU A 83 1.01 -11.56 -2.41
N GLU A 84 0.22 -12.05 -3.35
CA GLU A 84 0.37 -11.76 -4.78
C GLU A 84 0.23 -10.26 -5.07
N GLN A 85 -0.82 -9.62 -4.57
CA GLN A 85 -1.10 -8.20 -4.80
C GLN A 85 -0.01 -7.30 -4.22
N VAL A 86 0.49 -7.62 -3.02
CA VAL A 86 1.60 -6.90 -2.38
C VAL A 86 2.87 -7.04 -3.21
N ARG A 87 3.21 -8.26 -3.66
CA ARG A 87 4.38 -8.48 -4.53
C ARG A 87 4.27 -7.72 -5.85
N MET A 88 3.11 -7.75 -6.49
CA MET A 88 2.86 -7.04 -7.75
C MET A 88 2.99 -5.53 -7.57
N THR A 89 2.45 -4.98 -6.48
CA THR A 89 2.58 -3.57 -6.15
C THR A 89 4.04 -3.16 -5.97
N VAL A 90 4.81 -3.90 -5.17
CA VAL A 90 6.25 -3.62 -4.97
C VAL A 90 7.02 -3.68 -6.29
N ARG A 91 6.77 -4.72 -7.11
CA ARG A 91 7.43 -4.90 -8.41
C ARG A 91 7.14 -3.76 -9.37
N TYR A 92 5.89 -3.29 -9.41
CA TYR A 92 5.50 -2.17 -10.25
C TYR A 92 6.34 -0.92 -9.95
N PHE A 93 6.46 -0.54 -8.68
CA PHE A 93 7.25 0.62 -8.29
C PHE A 93 8.75 0.44 -8.50
N LEU A 94 9.29 -0.76 -8.26
CA LEU A 94 10.69 -1.08 -8.60
C LEU A 94 10.95 -0.96 -10.10
N HIS A 95 10.05 -1.47 -10.94
CA HIS A 95 10.19 -1.40 -12.39
C HIS A 95 10.12 0.04 -12.89
N ARG A 96 9.16 0.82 -12.38
CA ARG A 96 9.07 2.26 -12.65
C ARG A 96 10.37 2.98 -12.29
N ASP A 97 10.96 2.71 -11.13
CA ASP A 97 12.22 3.35 -10.72
C ASP A 97 13.40 2.95 -11.63
N LEU A 98 13.43 1.70 -12.11
CA LEU A 98 14.43 1.25 -13.10
C LEU A 98 14.26 1.98 -14.43
N ASP A 99 13.04 2.15 -14.92
CA ASP A 99 12.76 2.88 -16.16
C ASP A 99 13.20 4.35 -16.05
N LEU A 100 12.95 4.98 -14.89
CA LEU A 100 13.41 6.34 -14.61
C LEU A 100 14.93 6.45 -14.58
N ALA A 101 15.62 5.46 -14.01
CA ALA A 101 17.09 5.42 -13.99
C ALA A 101 17.70 5.21 -15.38
N ALA A 102 16.96 4.56 -16.30
CA ALA A 102 17.39 4.32 -17.67
C ALA A 102 17.10 5.49 -18.63
N MET A 103 16.36 6.52 -18.20
CA MET A 103 16.00 7.65 -19.07
C MET A 103 17.23 8.48 -19.49
N PRO A 104 17.39 8.80 -20.79
CA PRO A 104 18.51 9.61 -21.27
C PRO A 104 18.51 11.02 -20.68
N VAL A 105 19.67 11.50 -20.23
CA VAL A 105 19.87 12.83 -19.63
C VAL A 105 19.40 13.97 -20.54
N ALA A 106 19.46 13.78 -21.87
CA ALA A 106 19.04 14.78 -22.87
C ALA A 106 17.52 15.04 -22.92
N LEU A 107 16.68 14.15 -22.37
CA LEU A 107 15.23 14.35 -22.22
C LEU A 107 14.87 14.94 -20.85
N ALA A 108 15.85 15.09 -19.96
CA ALA A 108 15.63 15.45 -18.56
C ALA A 108 15.67 16.98 -18.33
N ASP A 109 15.49 17.78 -19.40
CA ASP A 109 15.57 19.24 -19.41
C ASP A 109 14.20 19.89 -19.17
N GLN A 110 13.44 19.36 -18.20
CA GLN A 110 12.20 19.96 -17.70
C GLN A 110 12.22 19.93 -16.16
N ASP A 111 11.81 21.04 -15.55
CA ASP A 111 11.97 21.41 -14.13
C ASP A 111 11.42 20.41 -13.08
N GLU A 112 10.79 19.30 -13.46
CA GLU A 112 10.34 18.24 -12.55
C GLU A 112 10.73 16.86 -13.07
N LYS A 113 11.95 16.41 -12.77
CA LYS A 113 12.31 15.00 -12.99
C LYS A 113 11.45 14.12 -12.09
N PRO A 114 10.83 13.05 -12.61
CA PRO A 114 10.10 12.10 -11.79
C PRO A 114 11.05 11.52 -10.73
N LYS A 115 10.63 11.54 -9.47
CA LYS A 115 11.47 11.10 -8.37
C LYS A 115 11.36 9.60 -8.19
N MET A 116 12.49 8.96 -7.88
CA MET A 116 12.51 7.57 -7.45
C MET A 116 11.64 7.40 -6.20
N VAL A 117 10.88 6.31 -6.18
CA VAL A 117 9.95 6.01 -5.10
C VAL A 117 10.62 5.17 -4.03
N MET A 118 11.40 4.18 -4.44
CA MET A 118 11.98 3.13 -3.60
C MET A 118 13.46 3.40 -3.31
N LYS A 119 13.89 3.00 -2.12
CA LYS A 119 15.30 2.88 -1.76
C LYS A 119 15.93 1.66 -2.44
N GLY A 120 17.23 1.46 -2.20
CA GLY A 120 18.01 0.37 -2.80
C GLY A 120 17.34 -1.01 -2.67
N TYR A 121 17.49 -1.81 -3.73
CA TYR A 121 16.83 -3.11 -3.93
C TYR A 121 16.97 -4.07 -2.74
N GLU A 122 18.15 -4.17 -2.13
CA GLU A 122 18.40 -5.09 -1.00
C GLU A 122 17.52 -4.78 0.22
N LEU A 123 17.30 -3.49 0.51
CA LEU A 123 16.41 -3.08 1.59
C LEU A 123 14.96 -3.44 1.27
N VAL A 124 14.51 -3.16 0.03
CA VAL A 124 13.16 -3.49 -0.44
C VAL A 124 12.91 -5.00 -0.35
N LYS A 125 13.86 -5.81 -0.80
CA LYS A 125 13.79 -7.27 -0.75
C LYS A 125 13.64 -7.78 0.68
N LYS A 126 14.51 -7.33 1.59
CA LYS A 126 14.49 -7.74 3.00
C LYS A 126 13.16 -7.39 3.69
N VAL A 127 12.66 -6.17 3.48
CA VAL A 127 11.38 -5.74 4.05
C VAL A 127 10.23 -6.52 3.44
N MET A 128 10.21 -6.68 2.11
CA MET A 128 9.18 -7.48 1.44
C MET A 128 9.13 -8.92 1.97
N GLU A 129 10.26 -9.61 2.12
CA GLU A 129 10.30 -10.97 2.68
C GLU A 129 9.73 -11.01 4.10
N THR A 130 10.07 -10.01 4.93
CA THR A 130 9.55 -9.90 6.31
C THR A 130 8.04 -9.66 6.33
N GLU A 131 7.53 -8.74 5.52
CA GLU A 131 6.12 -8.37 5.53
C GLU A 131 5.22 -9.42 4.85
N ILE A 132 5.71 -10.14 3.83
CA ILE A 132 4.99 -11.29 3.27
C ILE A 132 4.85 -12.41 4.30
N GLU A 133 5.87 -12.63 5.14
CA GLU A 133 5.80 -13.63 6.21
C GLU A 133 4.69 -13.30 7.24
N HIS A 134 4.44 -12.01 7.51
CA HIS A 134 3.29 -11.57 8.32
C HIS A 134 1.94 -11.92 7.66
N ILE A 135 1.82 -11.76 6.34
CA ILE A 135 0.60 -12.12 5.59
C ILE A 135 0.35 -13.62 5.67
N ARG A 136 1.38 -14.45 5.44
CA ARG A 136 1.28 -15.92 5.50
C ARG A 136 0.81 -16.40 6.88
N LYS A 137 1.30 -15.77 7.93
CA LYS A 137 0.89 -16.04 9.32
C LYS A 137 -0.51 -15.54 9.64
N GLY A 138 -1.15 -14.76 8.77
CA GLY A 138 -2.50 -14.21 8.97
C GLY A 138 -2.53 -13.04 9.94
N CYS A 139 -1.42 -12.32 10.09
CA CYS A 139 -1.32 -11.20 11.03
C CYS A 139 -2.17 -9.98 10.64
N LEU A 140 -2.69 -9.96 9.41
CA LEU A 140 -3.56 -8.91 8.85
C LEU A 140 -5.01 -9.38 8.72
N SER A 141 -5.31 -10.61 9.10
CA SER A 141 -6.68 -11.13 9.08
C SER A 141 -7.38 -10.81 10.39
N ASP A 142 -8.70 -10.61 10.33
CA ASP A 142 -9.50 -10.46 11.53
C ASP A 142 -9.34 -11.68 12.46
N PRO A 143 -9.32 -11.49 13.79
CA PRO A 143 -9.28 -12.59 14.72
C PRO A 143 -10.54 -13.47 14.56
N PRO A 144 -10.41 -14.81 14.66
CA PRO A 144 -11.55 -15.71 14.47
C PRO A 144 -12.68 -15.38 15.45
N GLY A 145 -13.89 -15.18 14.92
CA GLY A 145 -15.09 -14.86 15.70
C GLY A 145 -15.43 -13.38 15.84
N LEU A 146 -14.62 -12.48 15.28
CA LEU A 146 -14.90 -11.03 15.21
C LEU A 146 -14.89 -10.59 13.74
N SER A 147 -16.07 -10.31 13.18
CA SER A 147 -16.17 -9.46 11.99
C SER A 147 -16.15 -8.02 12.50
N LEU A 148 -15.04 -7.30 12.31
CA LEU A 148 -14.96 -5.87 12.65
C LEU A 148 -15.72 -4.99 11.66
N HIS A 149 -16.32 -5.59 10.64
CA HIS A 149 -17.15 -4.93 9.63
C HIS A 149 -18.64 -5.15 9.97
N TYR A 150 -19.32 -4.09 10.41
CA TYR A 150 -20.78 -3.97 10.58
C TYR A 150 -21.25 -2.65 9.97
#